data_AF-A0A927NMJ9-F1
#
_entry.id   AF-A0A927NMJ9-F1
#
_cell.length_a   1.000
_cell.length_b   1.000
_cell.length_c   1.000
_cell.angle_alpha   90.00
_cell.angle_beta   90.00
_cell.angle_gamma   90.00
#
_symmetry.space_group_name_H-M   'P 1'
#
loop_
_entity.id
_entity.type
_entity.pdbx_description
1 polymer ?
#
loop_
_entity_poly.entity_id
_entity_poly.type
_entity_poly.pdbx_seq_one_letter_code
_entity_poly.pdbx_strand_id
1 'polypeptide(L)' 'MKNPQITIEMENGKKIVAELYPEKAPNTVNNFISLASKGFYNG' A
#
# COMPACT_ATOMS: atom_id res chain seq x y z
N MET A 1 5.25 8.23 -15.58
CA MET A 1 4.53 8.43 -14.29
C MET A 1 5.05 7.38 -13.32
N LYS A 2 5.23 7.71 -12.04
CA LYS A 2 5.70 6.74 -11.03
C LYS A 2 4.49 6.21 -10.29
N ASN A 3 4.34 4.89 -10.26
CA ASN A 3 3.27 4.21 -9.55
C ASN A 3 3.44 4.36 -8.02
N PRO A 4 2.35 4.35 -7.25
CA PRO A 4 2.42 4.32 -5.79
C PRO A 4 3.17 3.07 -5.32
N GLN A 5 4.13 3.25 -4.42
CA GLN A 5 4.85 2.16 -3.77
C GLN A 5 4.47 2.14 -2.29
N ILE A 6 4.22 0.95 -1.76
CA ILE A 6 3.88 0.72 -0.36
C ILE A 6 4.89 -0.20 0.27
N THR A 7 5.10 -0.02 1.57
CA THR A 7 5.97 -0.87 2.39
C THR A 7 5.16 -1.38 3.55
N ILE A 8 5.15 -2.70 3.73
CA ILE A 8 4.57 -3.36 4.89
C ILE A 8 5.73 -3.83 5.76
N GLU A 9 5.75 -3.37 7.01
CA GLU A 9 6.72 -3.80 8.02
C GLU A 9 6.10 -4.93 8.85
N MET A 10 6.78 -6.06 8.89
CA MET A 10 6.37 -7.25 9.62
C MET A 10 6.91 -7.17 11.06
N GLU A 11 6.28 -7.86 12.02
CA GLU A 11 6.72 -7.89 13.44
C GLU A 11 8.18 -8.30 13.62
N ASN A 12 8.71 -9.16 12.75
CA ASN A 12 10.10 -9.60 12.76
C ASN A 12 11.09 -8.61 12.11
N GLY A 13 10.65 -7.37 11.82
CA GLY A 13 11.44 -6.30 11.21
C GLY A 13 11.67 -6.46 9.70
N LYS A 14 11.14 -7.52 9.07
CA LYS A 14 11.22 -7.68 7.61
C LYS A 14 10.27 -6.72 6.91
N LYS A 15 10.63 -6.30 5.71
CA LYS A 15 9.86 -5.36 4.90
C LYS A 15 9.44 -5.98 3.59
N ILE A 16 8.16 -5.86 3.27
CA ILE A 16 7.59 -6.21 1.97
C ILE A 16 7.36 -4.89 1.23
N VAL A 17 7.99 -4.73 0.07
CA VAL A 17 7.80 -3.56 -0.80
C VAL A 17 7.00 -3.98 -2.02
N ALA A 18 5.90 -3.26 -2.29
CA ALA A 18 5.02 -3.55 -3.41
C ALA A 18 4.68 -2.27 -4.19
N GLU A 19 4.46 -2.41 -5.49
CA GLU A 19 4.05 -1.33 -6.39
C GLU A 19 2.59 -1.54 -6.80
N LEU A 20 1.80 -0.48 -6.74
CA LEU A 20 0.38 -0.48 -7.07
C LEU A 20 0.18 0.13 -8.45
N TYR A 21 -0.77 -0.39 -9.22
CA TYR A 21 -1.01 0.05 -10.60
C TYR A 21 -2.39 0.71 -10.73
N PRO A 22 -2.50 2.04 -10.54
CA PRO A 22 -3.78 2.75 -10.63
C PRO A 22 -4.44 2.61 -12.00
N GLU A 23 -3.66 2.43 -13.06
CA GLU A 23 -4.16 2.28 -14.42
C GLU A 23 -4.93 0.98 -14.64
N LYS A 24 -4.66 -0.05 -13.83
CA LYS A 24 -5.39 -1.32 -13.87
C LYS A 24 -6.60 -1.33 -12.95
N ALA A 25 -6.50 -0.70 -11.78
CA ALA A 25 -7.54 -0.71 -10.76
C ALA A 25 -7.53 0.59 -9.91
N PRO A 26 -8.00 1.72 -10.46
CA PRO A 26 -7.82 3.03 -9.82
C PRO A 26 -8.54 3.13 -8.47
N ASN A 27 -9.77 2.61 -8.39
CA ASN A 27 -10.57 2.66 -7.16
C ASN A 27 -9.98 1.79 -6.05
N THR A 28 -9.46 0.61 -6.39
CA THR A 28 -8.83 -0.30 -5.43
C THR A 28 -7.55 0.31 -4.87
N VAL A 29 -6.72 0.90 -5.74
CA VAL A 29 -5.48 1.58 -5.31
C VAL A 29 -5.80 2.77 -4.41
N ASN A 30 -6.76 3.60 -4.79
CA ASN A 30 -7.18 4.75 -3.96
C ASN A 30 -7.71 4.31 -2.60
N ASN A 31 -8.54 3.26 -2.55
CA ASN A 31 -9.06 2.74 -1.30
C ASN A 31 -7.94 2.18 -0.41
N PHE A 32 -7.03 1.39 -0.99
CA PHE A 32 -5.88 0.83 -0.27
C PHE A 32 -5.02 1.93 0.35
N ILE A 33 -4.68 2.97 -0.42
CA ILE A 33 -3.92 4.13 0.07
C ILE A 33 -4.68 4.81 1.21
N SER A 34 -5.98 5.06 1.05
CA SER A 34 -6.77 5.70 2.11
C SER A 34 -6.81 4.90 3.40
N LEU A 35 -6.94 3.57 3.33
CA LEU A 35 -6.97 2.70 4.51
C LEU A 35 -5.59 2.64 5.18
N ALA A 36 -4.53 2.49 4.39
CA ALA A 36 -3.16 2.49 4.89
C ALA A 36 -2.81 3.82 5.59
N SER A 37 -3.17 4.97 5.00
CA SER A 37 -2.97 6.29 5.62
C SER A 37 -3.76 6.48 6.93
N LYS A 38 -4.86 5.76 7.11
CA LYS A 38 -5.63 5.74 8.37
C LYS A 38 -5.07 4.75 9.40
N GLY A 39 -3.97 4.06 9.09
CA GLY A 39 -3.39 3.03 9.96
C GLY A 39 -4.25 1.76 10.07
N PHE A 40 -5.18 1.52 9.15
CA PHE A 40 -6.12 0.40 9.22
C PHE A 40 -5.43 -0.97 9.26
N TYR A 41 -4.26 -1.09 8.64
CA TYR A 41 -3.46 -2.32 8.57
C TYR A 41 -2.39 -2.43 9.66
N ASN A 42 -2.28 -1.44 10.55
CA ASN A 42 -1.36 -1.49 11.67
C ASN A 42 -2.04 -2.26 12.81
N GLY A 43 -1.53 -3.45 13.14
CA GLY A 43 -2.03 -4.34 14.18
C GLY A 43 -0.89 -5.02 14.93
#